data_AF-A0A8H7TPR2-F1
#
_entry.id   AF-A0A8H7TPR2-F1
#
_cell.length_a   1.000
_cell.length_b   1.000
_cell.length_c   1.000
_cell.angle_alpha   90.00
_cell.angle_beta   90.00
_cell.angle_gamma   90.00
#
_symmetry.space_group_name_H-M   'P 1'
#
loop_
_entity.id
_entity.type
_entity.pdbx_description
1 polymer ?
#
loop_
_entity_poly.entity_id
_entity_poly.type
_entity_poly.pdbx_seq_one_letter_code
_entity_poly.pdbx_strand_id
1 'polypeptide(L)'
;MISLTSSALDAGLASDAGMHLHARGDGPMIISFPSVPPYTTPSLTANLVMRVLLAVVANLVCLVPLRLLGRNGEFSAVVFIIAVEIKNIQTILNSLLWRDDNTQEWYAGFGICDMASFFSNFLGSLYVTCLLAIMRNLAQQVGLLRANP
;
A
#
# COMPACT_ATOMS: atom_id res chain seq x y z
N MET A 1 48.66 10.90 41.98
CA MET A 1 49.22 10.16 40.83
C MET A 1 48.14 9.22 40.34
N ILE A 2 47.24 9.77 39.51
CA ILE A 2 46.04 9.11 38.98
C ILE A 2 46.30 9.05 37.48
N SER A 3 46.74 7.90 36.98
CA SER A 3 46.88 7.63 35.54
C SER A 3 45.97 6.46 35.21
N LEU A 4 44.71 6.78 34.93
CA LEU A 4 43.80 5.97 34.15
C LEU A 4 44.22 6.13 32.67
N THR A 5 44.95 5.15 32.14
CA THR A 5 45.25 5.01 30.70
C THR A 5 44.09 4.26 30.06
N SER A 6 43.21 4.90 29.28
CA SER A 6 43.36 5.15 27.84
C SER A 6 43.79 3.90 27.08
N SER A 7 42.82 3.09 26.60
CA SER A 7 42.89 2.16 25.44
C SER A 7 41.77 1.11 25.44
N ALA A 8 41.03 0.94 26.55
CA ALA A 8 39.74 0.23 26.54
C ALA A 8 38.64 0.95 25.72
N LEU A 9 38.93 2.15 25.21
CA LEU A 9 38.07 2.94 24.33
C LEU A 9 38.19 2.52 22.85
N ASP A 10 39.21 1.75 22.47
CA ASP A 10 39.45 1.35 21.06
C ASP A 10 38.70 0.07 20.67
N ALA A 11 38.21 -0.72 21.63
CA ALA A 11 37.45 -1.94 21.35
C ALA A 11 35.94 -1.71 21.17
N GLY A 12 35.45 -0.52 21.52
CA GLY A 12 34.03 -0.14 21.41
C GLY A 12 33.66 0.67 20.17
N LEU A 13 34.65 1.05 19.34
CA LEU A 13 34.48 2.00 18.23
C LEU A 13 34.59 1.36 16.83
N ALA A 14 34.70 0.03 16.76
CA ALA A 14 34.84 -0.73 15.52
C ALA A 14 33.67 -1.70 15.24
N SER A 15 32.52 -1.52 15.92
CA SER A 15 31.26 -2.08 15.42
C SER A 15 30.67 -1.08 14.45
N ASP A 16 31.08 -1.25 13.21
CA ASP A 16 30.53 -0.75 11.96
C ASP A 16 28.98 -0.71 11.99
N ALA A 17 28.41 0.34 12.60
CA ALA A 17 27.04 0.74 12.36
C ALA A 17 27.04 1.45 11.00
N GLY A 18 27.18 0.65 9.94
CA GLY A 18 27.22 1.08 8.56
C GLY A 18 25.91 1.75 8.16
N MET A 19 25.78 3.03 8.50
CA MET A 19 24.82 3.94 7.90
C MET A 19 25.30 4.21 6.47
N HIS A 20 24.91 3.35 5.54
CA HIS A 20 25.22 3.53 4.13
C HIS A 20 24.37 4.67 3.56
N LEU A 21 24.93 5.88 3.58
CA LEU A 21 24.39 7.04 2.89
C LEU A 21 24.59 6.87 1.38
N HIS A 22 23.57 6.40 0.67
CA HIS A 22 23.55 6.45 -0.80
C HIS A 22 23.36 7.90 -1.26
N ALA A 23 24.44 8.68 -1.24
CA ALA A 23 24.47 10.02 -1.82
C ALA A 23 24.59 9.90 -3.35
N ARG A 24 23.45 9.83 -4.04
CA ARG A 24 23.39 10.26 -5.44
C ARG A 24 23.24 11.78 -5.39
N GLY A 25 24.18 12.52 -5.98
CA GLY A 25 24.29 13.99 -5.88
C GLY A 25 22.95 14.74 -5.93
N ASP A 26 22.87 15.87 -5.22
CA ASP A 26 21.74 16.80 -5.07
C ASP A 26 20.34 16.18 -4.81
N GLY A 27 20.25 14.88 -4.54
CA GLY A 27 19.02 14.15 -4.26
C GLY A 27 18.81 13.92 -2.76
N PRO A 28 17.56 13.65 -2.33
CA PRO A 28 17.22 13.49 -0.93
C PRO A 28 17.96 12.32 -0.27
N MET A 29 18.43 12.55 0.95
CA MET A 29 19.14 11.57 1.78
C MET A 29 18.17 10.45 2.20
N ILE A 30 18.43 9.22 1.75
CA ILE A 30 17.72 8.03 2.24
C ILE A 30 18.51 7.46 3.41
N ILE A 31 17.92 7.50 4.61
CA ILE A 31 18.46 6.88 5.82
C ILE A 31 17.99 5.43 5.85
N SER A 32 18.88 4.49 5.54
CA SER A 32 18.65 3.06 5.78
C SER A 32 19.21 2.67 7.14
N PHE A 33 18.36 2.11 7.99
CA PHE A 33 18.78 1.51 9.25
C PHE A 33 19.25 0.08 8.99
N PRO A 34 20.35 -0.37 9.62
CA PRO A 34 20.80 -1.75 9.50
C PRO A 34 19.74 -2.68 10.08
N SER A 35 19.23 -3.58 9.25
CA SER A 35 18.32 -4.64 9.67
C SER A 35 19.10 -5.66 10.53
N VAL A 36 18.55 -6.02 11.69
CA VAL A 36 19.14 -7.01 12.60
C VAL A 36 18.40 -8.34 12.42
N PRO A 37 19.09 -9.49 12.25
CA PRO A 37 18.44 -10.78 12.13
C PRO A 37 17.75 -11.18 13.45
N PRO A 38 16.62 -11.92 13.43
CA PRO A 38 15.99 -12.57 12.28
C PRO A 38 15.08 -11.64 11.46
N TYR A 39 15.28 -11.64 10.14
CA TYR A 39 14.53 -10.79 9.18
C TYR A 39 13.12 -11.29 8.85
N THR A 40 12.80 -12.51 9.30
CA THR A 40 11.50 -13.13 9.08
C THR A 40 11.00 -13.68 10.41
N THR A 41 9.78 -13.27 10.77
CA THR A 41 9.07 -13.78 11.93
C THR A 41 7.77 -14.42 11.46
N PRO A 42 7.28 -15.48 12.14
CA PRO A 42 6.06 -16.17 11.71
C PRO A 42 4.84 -15.24 11.69
N SER A 43 4.82 -14.20 12.54
CA SER A 43 3.79 -13.16 12.54
C SER A 43 3.84 -12.28 11.28
N LEU A 44 5.04 -11.92 10.81
CA LEU A 44 5.22 -11.12 9.60
C LEU A 44 4.76 -11.88 8.36
N THR A 45 5.16 -13.15 8.24
CA THR A 45 4.73 -14.03 7.14
C THR A 45 3.22 -14.27 7.16
N ALA A 46 2.61 -14.45 8.35
CA ALA A 46 1.16 -14.62 8.46
C ALA A 46 0.40 -13.36 7.99
N ASN A 47 0.86 -12.17 8.39
CA ASN A 47 0.25 -10.90 7.98
C ASN A 47 0.32 -10.71 6.46
N LEU A 48 1.48 -11.01 5.86
CA LEU A 48 1.66 -10.99 4.41
C LEU A 48 0.65 -11.89 3.69
N VAL A 49 0.61 -13.16 4.08
CA VAL A 49 -0.26 -14.17 3.44
C VAL A 49 -1.72 -13.76 3.58
N MET A 50 -2.14 -13.33 4.77
CA MET A 50 -3.51 -12.87 4.99
C MET A 50 -3.85 -11.66 4.11
N ARG A 51 -2.99 -10.64 4.01
CA ARG A 51 -3.24 -9.46 3.17
C ARG A 51 -3.40 -9.83 1.69
N VAL A 52 -2.54 -10.70 1.17
CA VAL A 52 -2.59 -11.13 -0.23
C VAL A 52 -3.84 -11.99 -0.48
N LEU A 53 -4.14 -12.95 0.39
CA LEU A 53 -5.33 -13.79 0.25
C LEU A 53 -6.62 -12.97 0.33
N LEU A 54 -6.73 -12.06 1.30
CA LEU A 54 -7.89 -11.19 1.44
C LEU A 54 -8.06 -10.28 0.21
N ALA A 55 -6.97 -9.73 -0.32
CA ALA A 55 -7.02 -8.89 -1.52
C ALA A 55 -7.45 -9.67 -2.78
N VAL A 56 -6.95 -10.90 -2.95
CA VAL A 56 -7.35 -11.78 -4.06
C VAL A 56 -8.82 -12.18 -3.93
N VAL A 57 -9.27 -12.58 -2.74
CA VAL A 57 -10.67 -12.91 -2.48
C VAL A 57 -11.57 -11.70 -2.72
N ALA A 58 -11.16 -10.51 -2.28
CA ALA A 58 -11.90 -9.28 -2.52
C ALA A 58 -12.08 -9.02 -4.03
N ASN A 59 -11.03 -9.15 -4.84
CA ASN A 59 -11.12 -8.99 -6.29
C ASN A 59 -12.04 -10.04 -6.94
N LEU A 60 -11.94 -11.31 -6.51
CA LEU A 60 -12.82 -12.37 -7.02
C LEU A 60 -14.30 -12.11 -6.70
N VAL A 61 -14.59 -11.64 -5.48
CA VAL A 61 -15.95 -11.28 -5.06
C VAL A 61 -16.45 -10.06 -5.83
N CYS A 62 -15.60 -9.08 -6.13
CA CYS A 62 -15.93 -7.86 -6.87
C CYS A 62 -16.11 -8.09 -8.39
N LEU A 63 -15.54 -9.15 -8.97
CA LEU A 63 -15.77 -9.52 -10.39
C LEU A 63 -17.21 -9.97 -10.68
N VAL A 64 -17.89 -10.58 -9.70
CA VAL A 64 -19.28 -11.04 -9.84
C VAL A 64 -20.26 -9.88 -10.08
N PRO A 65 -20.34 -8.85 -9.20
CA PRO A 65 -21.21 -7.70 -9.43
C PRO A 65 -20.76 -6.87 -10.65
N LEU A 66 -19.46 -6.83 -10.99
CA LEU A 66 -18.98 -6.12 -12.18
C LEU A 66 -19.64 -6.63 -13.47
N ARG A 67 -19.76 -7.96 -13.63
CA ARG A 67 -20.39 -8.56 -14.82
C ARG A 67 -21.89 -8.31 -14.87
N LEU A 68 -22.55 -8.30 -13.71
CA LEU A 68 -24.00 -8.08 -13.62
C LEU A 68 -24.36 -6.62 -13.91
N LEU A 69 -23.64 -5.67 -13.30
CA LEU A 69 -23.85 -4.23 -13.51
C LEU A 69 -23.39 -3.75 -14.88
N GLY A 70 -22.31 -4.34 -15.41
CA GLY A 70 -21.83 -4.04 -16.76
C GLY A 70 -22.84 -4.41 -17.85
N ARG A 71 -23.62 -5.48 -17.65
CA ARG A 71 -24.76 -5.82 -18.54
C ARG A 71 -25.95 -4.88 -18.39
N ASN A 72 -26.13 -4.28 -17.22
CA ASN A 72 -27.25 -3.38 -16.95
C ASN A 72 -26.94 -1.92 -17.34
N GLY A 73 -25.70 -1.60 -17.73
CA GLY A 73 -25.32 -0.27 -18.24
C GLY A 73 -25.09 0.80 -17.17
N GLU A 74 -25.01 0.43 -15.90
CA GLU A 74 -24.76 1.36 -14.78
C GLU A 74 -23.27 1.73 -14.71
N PHE A 75 -22.83 2.64 -15.58
CA PHE A 75 -21.42 3.04 -15.72
C PHE A 75 -20.77 3.51 -14.41
N SER A 76 -21.51 4.27 -13.58
CA SER A 76 -20.97 4.78 -12.31
C SER A 76 -20.54 3.65 -11.37
N ALA A 77 -21.32 2.58 -11.33
CA ALA A 77 -21.05 1.46 -10.44
C ALA A 77 -19.94 0.54 -10.98
N VAL A 78 -19.76 0.47 -12.31
CA VAL A 78 -18.60 -0.18 -12.92
C VAL A 78 -17.30 0.56 -12.57
N VAL A 79 -17.29 1.89 -12.69
CA VAL A 79 -16.13 2.72 -12.34
C VAL A 79 -15.81 2.64 -10.84
N PHE A 80 -16.83 2.57 -9.99
CA PHE A 80 -16.68 2.35 -8.55
C PHE A 80 -15.93 1.05 -8.25
N ILE A 81 -16.37 -0.06 -8.84
CA ILE A 81 -15.76 -1.38 -8.61
C ILE A 81 -14.31 -1.39 -9.11
N ILE A 82 -14.03 -0.81 -10.28
CA ILE A 82 -12.66 -0.70 -10.82
C ILE A 82 -11.73 0.06 -9.85
N ALA A 83 -12.21 1.14 -9.22
CA ALA A 83 -11.40 1.87 -8.25
C ALA A 83 -11.05 1.04 -7.01
N VAL A 84 -11.98 0.19 -6.56
CA VAL A 84 -11.74 -0.76 -5.44
C VAL A 84 -10.74 -1.85 -5.84
N GLU A 85 -10.84 -2.40 -7.05
CA GLU A 85 -9.87 -3.36 -7.59
C GLU A 85 -8.46 -2.78 -7.62
N ILE A 86 -8.30 -1.55 -8.11
CA ILE A 86 -7.00 -0.86 -8.13
C ILE A 86 -6.46 -0.69 -6.71
N LYS A 87 -7.30 -0.35 -5.73
CA LYS A 87 -6.88 -0.28 -4.32
C LYS A 87 -6.39 -1.62 -3.78
N ASN A 88 -7.07 -2.72 -4.09
CA ASN A 88 -6.64 -4.05 -3.69
C ASN A 88 -5.30 -4.45 -4.35
N ILE A 89 -5.09 -4.08 -5.62
CA ILE A 89 -3.79 -4.28 -6.30
C ILE A 89 -2.68 -3.50 -5.60
N GLN A 90 -2.92 -2.25 -5.18
CA GLN A 90 -1.93 -1.50 -4.40
C GLN A 90 -1.57 -2.21 -3.09
N THR A 91 -2.54 -2.82 -2.40
CA THR A 91 -2.28 -3.61 -1.19
C THR A 91 -1.41 -4.85 -1.47
N ILE A 92 -1.63 -5.53 -2.60
CA ILE A 92 -0.81 -6.67 -3.02
C ILE A 92 0.62 -6.23 -3.32
N LEU A 93 0.79 -5.18 -4.12
CA LEU A 93 2.11 -4.63 -4.46
C LEU A 93 2.87 -4.17 -3.22
N ASN A 94 2.21 -3.45 -2.31
CA ASN A 94 2.83 -3.00 -1.06
C ASN A 94 3.24 -4.17 -0.17
N SER A 95 2.47 -5.26 -0.15
CA SER A 95 2.81 -6.45 0.63
C SER A 95 3.98 -7.22 0.00
N LEU A 96 4.06 -7.29 -1.33
CA LEU A 96 5.15 -7.99 -2.04
C LEU A 96 6.48 -7.23 -2.00
N LEU A 97 6.45 -5.90 -2.14
CA LEU A 97 7.65 -5.07 -2.21
C LEU A 97 8.33 -4.92 -0.83
N TRP A 98 7.54 -4.97 0.24
CA TRP A 98 7.99 -4.87 1.64
C TRP A 98 7.58 -6.11 2.43
N ARG A 99 8.07 -7.26 1.99
CA ARG A 99 7.67 -8.57 2.52
C ARG A 99 8.35 -8.97 3.83
N ASP A 100 9.66 -8.76 3.89
CA ASP A 100 10.56 -9.26 4.95
C ASP A 100 11.27 -8.07 5.60
N ASP A 101 11.67 -8.09 6.87
CA ASP A 101 12.31 -6.93 7.54
C ASP A 101 13.75 -6.61 7.07
N ASN A 102 14.17 -7.16 5.93
CA ASN A 102 15.48 -6.90 5.34
C ASN A 102 15.48 -5.59 4.51
N THR A 103 15.63 -4.47 5.21
CA THR A 103 15.65 -3.12 4.64
C THR A 103 16.72 -2.88 3.56
N GLN A 104 17.78 -3.70 3.52
CA GLN A 104 18.89 -3.53 2.56
C GLN A 104 18.58 -4.09 1.16
N GLU A 105 17.71 -5.09 1.06
CA GLU A 105 17.27 -5.67 -0.22
C GLU A 105 15.96 -5.05 -0.73
N TRP A 106 15.34 -4.17 0.07
CA TRP A 106 14.11 -3.51 -0.30
C TRP A 106 14.29 -2.59 -1.49
N TYR A 107 13.28 -2.57 -2.35
CA TYR A 107 13.19 -1.54 -3.37
C TYR A 107 13.07 -0.18 -2.67
N ALA A 108 13.96 0.75 -2.99
CA ALA A 108 14.06 2.07 -2.37
C ALA A 108 12.84 3.00 -2.58
N GLY A 109 11.73 2.48 -3.13
CA GLY A 109 10.46 3.20 -3.28
C GLY A 109 10.49 4.34 -4.30
N PHE A 110 11.57 4.49 -5.06
CA PHE A 110 11.76 5.59 -6.00
C PHE A 110 10.61 5.62 -7.04
N GLY A 111 9.95 6.77 -7.16
CA GLY A 111 8.79 7.01 -8.01
C GLY A 111 7.46 6.47 -7.46
N ILE A 112 7.45 5.24 -6.93
CA ILE A 112 6.22 4.60 -6.43
C ILE A 112 5.66 5.32 -5.20
N CYS A 113 6.51 5.71 -4.24
CA CYS A 113 6.05 6.40 -3.02
C CYS A 113 5.45 7.78 -3.29
N ASP A 114 5.97 8.48 -4.30
CA ASP A 114 5.44 9.80 -4.69
C ASP A 114 4.06 9.64 -5.35
N MET A 115 3.97 8.72 -6.32
CA MET A 115 2.73 8.44 -7.06
C MET A 115 1.65 7.79 -6.17
N ALA A 116 2.02 6.95 -5.21
CA ALA A 116 1.07 6.22 -4.36
C ALA A 116 0.15 7.15 -3.56
N SER A 117 0.66 8.30 -3.13
CA SER A 117 -0.11 9.33 -2.43
C SER A 117 -1.13 9.99 -3.35
N PHE A 118 -0.73 10.35 -4.58
CA PHE A 118 -1.63 10.90 -5.58
C PHE A 118 -2.73 9.90 -5.97
N PHE A 119 -2.35 8.65 -6.24
CA PHE A 119 -3.32 7.58 -6.53
C PHE A 119 -4.30 7.35 -5.38
N SER A 120 -3.82 7.40 -4.14
CA SER A 120 -4.68 7.18 -2.97
C SER A 120 -5.73 8.27 -2.81
N ASN A 121 -5.34 9.54 -3.02
CA ASN A 121 -6.27 10.66 -2.99
C ASN A 121 -7.24 10.64 -4.17
N PHE A 122 -6.75 10.33 -5.38
CA PHE A 122 -7.57 10.22 -6.58
C PHE A 122 -8.62 9.10 -6.47
N LEU A 123 -8.23 7.91 -6.02
CA LEU A 123 -9.15 6.80 -5.82
C LEU A 123 -10.17 7.12 -4.71
N GLY A 124 -9.76 7.85 -3.68
CA GLY A 124 -10.65 8.33 -2.62
C GLY A 124 -11.72 9.30 -3.13
N SER A 125 -11.34 10.29 -3.95
CA SER A 125 -12.32 11.24 -4.52
C SER A 125 -13.25 10.56 -5.53
N LEU A 126 -12.71 9.71 -6.39
CA LEU A 126 -13.49 8.93 -7.37
C LEU A 126 -14.49 8.00 -6.67
N TYR A 127 -14.10 7.35 -5.58
CA TYR A 127 -14.99 6.52 -4.75
C TYR A 127 -16.22 7.32 -4.28
N VAL A 128 -16.00 8.51 -3.73
CA VAL A 128 -17.08 9.39 -3.25
C VAL A 128 -17.97 9.85 -4.42
N THR A 129 -17.38 10.31 -5.54
CA THR A 129 -18.14 10.76 -6.70
C THR A 129 -19.03 9.65 -7.28
N CYS A 130 -18.51 8.43 -7.41
CA CYS A 130 -19.29 7.30 -7.89
C CYS A 130 -20.41 6.92 -6.93
N LEU A 131 -20.18 6.96 -5.61
CA LEU A 131 -21.24 6.73 -4.62
C LEU A 131 -22.39 7.74 -4.77
N LEU A 132 -22.08 9.03 -4.90
CA LEU A 132 -23.12 10.05 -5.10
C LEU A 132 -23.90 9.80 -6.39
N ALA A 133 -23.22 9.45 -7.48
CA ALA A 133 -23.87 9.14 -8.76
C ALA A 133 -24.73 7.87 -8.69
N ILE A 134 -24.30 6.82 -7.98
CA ILE A 134 -25.10 5.61 -7.73
C ILE A 134 -26.36 5.96 -6.93
N MET A 135 -26.22 6.73 -5.84
CA MET A 135 -27.36 7.16 -5.03
C MET A 135 -28.36 8.00 -5.83
N ARG A 136 -27.88 8.84 -6.76
CA ARG A 136 -28.73 9.61 -7.67
C ARG A 136 -29.48 8.73 -8.65
N ASN A 137 -28.80 7.78 -9.30
CA ASN A 137 -29.42 6.85 -10.24
C ASN A 137 -30.50 6.00 -9.54
N LEU A 138 -30.20 5.51 -8.33
CA LEU A 138 -31.16 4.78 -7.50
C LEU A 138 -32.36 5.65 -7.11
N ALA A 139 -32.13 6.90 -6.69
CA ALA A 139 -33.20 7.84 -6.33
C ALA A 139 -34.16 8.12 -7.49
N GLN A 140 -33.64 8.21 -8.72
CA GLN A 140 -34.48 8.37 -9.92
C GLN A 140 -35.31 7.12 -10.20
N GLN A 141 -34.72 5.93 -10.12
CA GLN A 141 -35.43 4.67 -10.35
C GLN A 141 -36.56 4.46 -9.32
N VAL A 142 -36.32 4.72 -8.03
CA VAL A 142 -37.37 4.61 -7.00
C VAL A 142 -38.43 5.71 -7.11
N GLY A 143 -38.09 6.86 -7.68
CA GLY A 143 -39.05 7.93 -7.98
C GLY A 143 -39.98 7.55 -9.13
N LEU A 144 -39.44 6.97 -10.20
CA LEU A 144 -40.21 6.47 -11.33
C LEU A 144 -41.12 5.29 -10.94
N LEU A 145 -40.65 4.38 -10.10
CA LEU A 145 -41.45 3.28 -9.56
C LEU A 145 -42.61 3.75 -8.68
N ARG A 146 -42.47 4.88 -7.99
CA ARG A 146 -43.56 5.51 -7.21
C ARG A 146 -44.55 6.30 -8.07
N ALA A 147 -44.14 6.73 -9.26
CA ALA A 147 -44.97 7.51 -10.18
C ALA A 147 -45.80 6.63 -11.14
N ASN A 148 -45.54 5.33 -11.20
CA ASN A 148 -46.35 4.38 -11.96
C ASN A 148 -47.50 3.84 -11.08
N PRO A 149 -48.78 4.11 -11.41
CA PRO A 149 -49.95 3.70 -10.61
C PRO A 149 -50.22 2.20 -10.62
#